data_AF-A0A832E8W3-F1
#
_entry.id   AF-A0A832E8W3-F1
#
_cell.length_a   1.000
_cell.length_b   1.000
_cell.length_c   1.000
_cell.angle_alpha   90.00
_cell.angle_beta   90.00
_cell.angle_gamma   90.00
#
_symmetry.space_group_name_H-M   'P 1'
#
loop_
_entity.id
_entity.type
_entity.pdbx_description
1 polymer ?
#
loop_
_entity_poly.entity_id
_entity_poly.type
_entity_poly.pdbx_seq_one_letter_code
_entity_poly.pdbx_strand_id
1 'polypeptide(L)'
;MKSRKHFYYSRLFSSLFILSSGAAIGAIPVSSQSKLIADDAFSGSAHGWVVSSDGDTAVVSAFADYDGLGAAYVYERTASGWQQVSKLTASDGSGPANGEPGDSLGMGASISGNTIVLGAPLNDHSGGTDSGGVYVYVKPAGGWPAAMTETVKLTAPG
;
A
#
# COMPACT_ATOMS: atom_id res chain seq x y z
N MET A 1 44.09 22.45 -20.05
CA MET A 1 45.11 21.80 -19.20
C MET A 1 44.67 21.94 -17.74
N LYS A 2 44.61 20.82 -17.01
CA LYS A 2 43.93 20.63 -15.72
C LYS A 2 44.63 21.34 -14.54
N SER A 3 43.86 21.89 -13.60
CA SER A 3 44.29 22.20 -12.22
C SER A 3 43.12 21.88 -11.27
N ARG A 4 43.12 20.68 -10.67
CA ARG A 4 43.61 20.28 -9.32
C ARG A 4 42.64 20.61 -8.17
N LYS A 5 42.12 19.49 -7.66
CA LYS A 5 41.33 19.17 -6.46
C LYS A 5 41.68 19.98 -5.21
N HIS A 6 40.68 20.22 -4.35
CA HIS A 6 40.84 20.31 -2.89
C HIS A 6 39.75 19.47 -2.19
N PHE A 7 40.16 18.84 -1.10
CA PHE A 7 39.52 17.75 -0.33
C PHE A 7 38.79 18.30 0.93
N TYR A 8 38.34 17.37 1.79
CA TYR A 8 37.92 17.43 3.22
C TYR A 8 36.39 17.22 3.42
N TYR A 9 35.86 16.30 4.25
CA TYR A 9 36.32 15.62 5.49
C TYR A 9 35.79 14.17 5.54
N SER A 10 36.61 13.14 5.83
CA SER A 10 36.81 12.46 7.13
C SER A 10 35.57 12.16 8.00
N ARG A 11 35.30 10.88 8.24
CA ARG A 11 35.29 10.24 9.57
C ARG A 11 35.42 8.72 9.43
N LEU A 12 36.31 8.19 10.27
CA LEU A 12 36.70 6.80 10.39
C LEU A 12 35.57 5.94 10.96
N PHE A 13 35.47 4.69 10.53
CA PHE A 13 35.18 3.58 11.43
C PHE A 13 36.21 2.48 11.20
N SER A 14 37.27 2.54 11.99
CA SER A 14 38.10 1.36 12.29
C SER A 14 37.36 0.56 13.35
N SER A 15 37.02 -0.69 13.05
CA SER A 15 36.84 -1.72 14.06
C SER A 15 37.34 -3.05 13.53
N LEU A 16 38.52 -3.41 14.01
CA LEU A 16 39.11 -4.74 13.98
C LEU A 16 38.34 -5.62 14.97
N PHE A 17 37.86 -6.80 14.55
CA PHE A 17 37.40 -7.85 15.46
C PHE A 17 38.34 -9.05 15.36
N ILE A 18 39.03 -9.34 16.47
CA ILE A 18 39.76 -10.59 16.70
C ILE A 18 38.73 -11.59 17.27
N LEU A 19 38.58 -12.78 16.66
CA LEU A 19 37.71 -13.82 17.20
C LEU A 19 38.35 -14.45 18.44
N SER A 20 37.72 -14.31 19.60
CA SER A 20 37.81 -15.26 20.70
C SER A 20 36.41 -15.78 21.04
N SER A 21 36.36 -17.05 21.43
CA SER A 21 35.17 -17.89 21.57
C SER A 21 34.02 -17.25 22.36
N GLY A 22 32.86 -17.14 21.71
CA GLY A 22 31.59 -16.75 22.31
C GLY A 22 30.75 -16.01 21.28
N ALA A 23 29.79 -16.69 20.65
CA ALA A 23 28.95 -16.09 19.61
C ALA A 23 28.07 -14.97 20.22
N ALA A 24 28.56 -13.73 20.12
CA ALA A 24 27.73 -12.56 20.31
C ALA A 24 26.72 -12.53 19.16
N ILE A 25 25.43 -12.68 19.49
CA ILE A 25 24.33 -12.38 18.57
C ILE A 25 24.31 -10.86 18.43
N GLY A 26 25.12 -10.33 17.52
CA GLY A 26 25.14 -8.91 17.19
C GLY A 26 23.75 -8.51 16.71
N ALA A 27 23.17 -7.47 17.31
CA ALA A 27 21.89 -6.92 16.89
C ALA A 27 21.95 -6.62 15.39
N ILE A 28 21.07 -7.26 14.61
CA ILE A 28 20.89 -6.91 13.20
C ILE A 28 20.27 -5.51 13.21
N PRO A 29 20.97 -4.46 12.72
CA PRO A 29 20.40 -3.12 12.72
C PRO A 29 19.17 -3.12 11.81
N VAL A 30 18.01 -2.81 12.40
CA VAL A 30 16.79 -2.57 11.62
C VAL A 30 16.91 -1.17 11.03
N SER A 31 17.13 -1.07 9.72
CA SER A 31 17.04 0.17 8.97
C SER A 31 15.76 0.18 8.13
N SER A 32 15.12 1.34 7.99
CA SER A 32 14.04 1.49 7.03
C SER A 32 14.62 1.43 5.61
N GLN A 33 14.14 0.47 4.81
CA GLN A 33 14.62 0.30 3.44
C GLN A 33 13.96 1.32 2.48
N SER A 34 12.66 1.58 2.64
CA SER A 34 11.88 2.44 1.74
C SER A 34 10.62 2.98 2.43
N LYS A 35 10.15 4.15 2.01
CA LYS A 35 8.82 4.69 2.35
C LYS A 35 7.92 4.51 1.13
N LEU A 36 6.78 3.86 1.32
CA LEU A 36 5.77 3.73 0.27
C LEU A 36 4.91 5.00 0.27
N ILE A 37 4.77 5.61 -0.91
CA ILE A 37 3.97 6.80 -1.13
C ILE A 37 3.15 6.51 -2.39
N ALA A 38 1.86 6.83 -2.39
CA ALA A 38 1.08 6.75 -3.60
C ALA A 38 1.56 7.79 -4.63
N ASP A 39 1.67 7.40 -5.90
CA ASP A 39 2.14 8.29 -6.97
C ASP A 39 1.26 9.55 -7.12
N ASP A 40 -0.03 9.43 -6.78
CA ASP A 40 -1.04 10.49 -6.77
C ASP A 40 -1.44 10.90 -5.34
N ALA A 41 -0.59 10.64 -4.35
CA ALA A 41 -0.85 11.02 -2.96
C ALA A 41 -1.11 12.52 -2.81
N PHE A 42 -2.19 12.86 -2.09
CA PHE A 42 -2.51 14.23 -1.71
C PHE A 42 -2.79 14.32 -0.21
N SER A 43 -2.77 15.56 0.31
CA SER A 43 -3.06 15.84 1.72
C SER A 43 -4.47 15.38 2.08
N GLY A 44 -4.59 14.51 3.09
CA GLY A 44 -5.89 14.01 3.54
C GLY A 44 -6.36 12.71 2.88
N SER A 45 -5.62 12.15 1.91
CA SER A 45 -5.92 10.84 1.29
C SER A 45 -5.98 9.66 2.27
N ALA A 46 -5.46 9.83 3.48
CA ALA A 46 -5.33 8.79 4.49
C ALA A 46 -4.53 7.55 4.02
N HIS A 47 -3.59 7.75 3.09
CA HIS A 47 -2.69 6.69 2.65
C HIS A 47 -1.91 6.08 3.84
N GLY A 48 -1.95 4.76 3.97
CA GLY A 48 -1.38 4.04 5.12
C GLY A 48 -2.41 3.66 6.19
N TRP A 49 -3.70 3.92 5.96
CA TRP A 49 -4.76 3.62 6.93
C TRP A 49 -4.82 2.13 7.30
N VAL A 50 -4.85 1.26 6.28
CA VAL A 50 -4.75 -0.19 6.43
C VAL A 50 -3.63 -0.70 5.55
N VAL A 51 -2.80 -1.59 6.10
CA VAL A 51 -1.71 -2.25 5.40
C VAL A 51 -1.87 -3.76 5.52
N SER A 52 -1.74 -4.46 4.40
CA SER A 52 -1.68 -5.93 4.35
C SER A 52 -0.58 -6.35 3.38
N SER A 53 0.06 -7.49 3.60
CA SER A 53 1.15 -7.96 2.74
C SER A 53 1.19 -9.47 2.67
N ASP A 54 1.57 -10.00 1.50
CA ASP A 54 1.91 -11.40 1.29
C ASP A 54 3.14 -11.49 0.38
N GLY A 55 4.21 -12.10 0.91
CA GLY A 55 5.51 -12.16 0.25
C GLY A 55 6.03 -10.79 -0.19
N ASP A 56 6.24 -10.64 -1.50
CA ASP A 56 6.74 -9.42 -2.14
C ASP A 56 5.63 -8.47 -2.59
N THR A 57 4.38 -8.67 -2.15
CA THR A 57 3.26 -7.77 -2.45
C THR A 57 2.72 -7.14 -1.18
N ALA A 58 2.47 -5.83 -1.22
CA ALA A 58 1.82 -5.09 -0.15
C ALA A 58 0.64 -4.29 -0.71
N VAL A 59 -0.41 -4.16 0.08
CA VAL A 59 -1.59 -3.35 -0.19
C VAL A 59 -1.68 -2.29 0.87
N VAL A 60 -1.77 -1.03 0.44
CA VAL A 60 -1.87 0.12 1.33
C VAL A 60 -3.11 0.91 0.98
N SER A 61 -4.03 1.00 1.92
CA SER A 61 -5.31 1.67 1.71
C SER A 61 -5.22 3.18 1.96
N ALA A 62 -6.09 3.91 1.28
CA ALA A 62 -6.27 5.35 1.34
C ALA A 62 -7.79 5.64 1.25
N PHE A 63 -8.50 5.43 2.36
CA PHE A 63 -9.97 5.41 2.35
C PHE A 63 -10.62 6.76 2.04
N ALA A 64 -9.88 7.86 2.18
CA ALA A 64 -10.33 9.22 1.85
C ALA A 64 -9.84 9.68 0.46
N ASP A 65 -9.16 8.82 -0.29
CA ASP A 65 -8.78 9.04 -1.68
C ASP A 65 -9.99 8.91 -2.61
N TYR A 66 -9.79 9.19 -3.91
CA TYR A 66 -10.76 9.00 -4.97
C TYR A 66 -12.06 9.78 -4.67
N ASP A 67 -11.90 11.05 -4.33
CA ASP A 67 -12.98 11.95 -3.94
C ASP A 67 -13.83 11.43 -2.77
N GLY A 68 -13.25 10.66 -1.84
CA GLY A 68 -13.93 10.09 -0.68
C GLY A 68 -14.58 8.73 -0.93
N LEU A 69 -14.46 8.19 -2.14
CA LEU A 69 -14.83 6.81 -2.48
C LEU A 69 -13.88 5.77 -1.88
N GLY A 70 -12.66 6.20 -1.58
CA GLY A 70 -11.57 5.35 -1.12
C GLY A 70 -10.86 4.61 -2.25
N ALA A 71 -9.60 4.28 -1.98
CA ALA A 71 -8.77 3.48 -2.87
C ALA A 71 -7.80 2.61 -2.06
N ALA A 72 -7.17 1.65 -2.72
CA ALA A 72 -5.96 0.99 -2.21
C ALA A 72 -4.88 0.91 -3.28
N TYR A 73 -3.63 0.91 -2.84
CA TYR A 73 -2.47 0.90 -3.71
C TYR A 73 -1.72 -0.41 -3.53
N VAL A 74 -1.42 -1.07 -4.64
CA VAL A 74 -0.63 -2.31 -4.66
C VAL A 74 0.82 -1.95 -4.91
N TYR A 75 1.70 -2.45 -4.05
CA TYR A 75 3.14 -2.33 -4.16
C TYR A 75 3.76 -3.71 -4.36
N GLU A 76 4.71 -3.81 -5.28
CA GLU A 76 5.52 -5.01 -5.47
C GLU A 76 6.98 -4.72 -5.17
N ARG A 77 7.62 -5.65 -4.46
CA ARG A 77 9.04 -5.58 -4.15
C ARG A 77 9.85 -6.16 -5.30
N THR A 78 10.81 -5.38 -5.77
CA THR A 78 11.77 -5.77 -6.81
C THR A 78 13.20 -5.67 -6.28
N ALA A 79 14.18 -6.00 -7.13
CA ALA A 79 15.61 -5.82 -6.79
C ALA A 79 15.98 -4.35 -6.50
N SER A 80 15.24 -3.37 -7.07
CA SER A 80 15.44 -1.94 -6.80
C SER A 80 14.61 -1.42 -5.63
N GLY A 81 13.86 -2.29 -4.93
CA GLY A 81 12.98 -1.93 -3.82
C GLY A 81 11.50 -2.02 -4.19
N TRP A 82 10.66 -1.45 -3.33
CA TRP A 82 9.20 -1.43 -3.50
C TRP A 82 8.77 -0.40 -4.53
N GLN A 83 7.83 -0.77 -5.40
CA GLN A 83 7.26 0.09 -6.43
C GLN A 83 5.73 -0.02 -6.40
N GLN A 84 5.02 1.10 -6.57
CA GLN A 84 3.58 1.06 -6.83
C GLN A 84 3.35 0.45 -8.21
N VAL A 85 2.46 -0.55 -8.28
CA VAL A 85 2.10 -1.21 -9.56
C VAL A 85 0.63 -1.01 -9.93
N SER A 86 -0.22 -0.64 -8.97
CA SER A 86 -1.66 -0.49 -9.21
C SER A 86 -2.36 0.42 -8.20
N LYS A 87 -3.41 1.11 -8.67
CA LYS A 87 -4.47 1.70 -7.85
C LYS A 87 -5.76 0.89 -8.03
N LEU A 88 -6.33 0.45 -6.92
CA LEU A 88 -7.57 -0.33 -6.84
C LEU A 88 -8.71 0.59 -6.41
N THR A 89 -9.79 0.61 -7.18
CA THR A 89 -11.03 1.36 -6.88
C THR A 89 -12.26 0.48 -7.06
N ALA A 90 -13.39 0.91 -6.51
CA ALA A 90 -14.69 0.27 -6.73
C ALA A 90 -15.34 0.85 -7.99
N SER A 91 -15.95 0.02 -8.83
CA SER A 91 -16.61 0.48 -10.06
C SER A 91 -17.95 1.18 -9.83
N ASP A 92 -18.57 0.93 -8.68
CA ASP A 92 -19.90 1.40 -8.30
C ASP A 92 -19.89 2.35 -7.09
N GLY A 93 -18.72 2.93 -6.81
CA GLY A 93 -18.55 3.83 -5.69
C GLY A 93 -19.42 5.09 -5.78
N SER A 94 -20.03 5.49 -4.67
CA SER A 94 -20.76 6.75 -4.51
C SER A 94 -20.00 7.75 -3.63
N GLY A 95 -19.68 8.91 -4.21
CA GLY A 95 -18.90 9.94 -3.53
C GLY A 95 -19.72 10.67 -2.46
N PRO A 96 -19.06 11.44 -1.58
CA PRO A 96 -19.72 12.25 -0.56
C PRO A 96 -20.77 13.17 -1.19
N ALA A 97 -22.00 13.13 -0.66
CA ALA A 97 -23.10 13.97 -1.14
C ALA A 97 -23.98 14.39 0.03
N ASN A 98 -24.47 15.64 0.01
CA ASN A 98 -25.42 16.16 1.00
C ASN A 98 -24.94 16.08 2.47
N GLY A 99 -23.63 16.02 2.71
CA GLY A 99 -23.05 15.88 4.06
C GLY A 99 -22.77 14.43 4.47
N GLU A 100 -23.16 13.46 3.65
CA GLU A 100 -22.84 12.06 3.85
C GLU A 100 -21.41 11.74 3.39
N PRO A 101 -20.69 10.84 4.09
CA PRO A 101 -19.40 10.33 3.63
C PRO A 101 -19.56 9.52 2.34
N GLY A 102 -18.47 9.35 1.59
CA GLY A 102 -18.46 8.38 0.48
C GLY A 102 -18.23 6.95 0.98
N ASP A 103 -18.35 5.99 0.06
CA ASP A 103 -18.34 4.55 0.36
C ASP A 103 -17.11 4.03 1.12
N SER A 104 -16.00 4.79 1.10
CA SER A 104 -14.80 4.55 1.91
C SER A 104 -14.16 3.17 1.70
N LEU A 105 -13.96 2.78 0.44
CA LEU A 105 -13.20 1.59 0.08
C LEU A 105 -11.80 1.61 0.71
N GLY A 106 -11.38 0.48 1.28
CA GLY A 106 -10.08 0.34 1.93
C GLY A 106 -10.10 0.61 3.44
N MET A 107 -11.28 0.70 4.05
CA MET A 107 -11.44 0.67 5.52
C MET A 107 -11.10 -0.70 6.13
N GLY A 108 -11.05 -1.75 5.31
CA GLY A 108 -10.44 -3.04 5.64
C GLY A 108 -9.72 -3.59 4.41
N ALA A 109 -8.63 -4.34 4.60
CA ALA A 109 -7.87 -4.95 3.53
C ALA A 109 -7.26 -6.29 3.94
N SER A 110 -7.21 -7.23 3.01
CA SER A 110 -6.49 -8.50 3.14
C SER A 110 -5.90 -8.90 1.80
N ILE A 111 -4.75 -9.58 1.82
CA ILE A 111 -4.12 -10.18 0.64
C ILE A 111 -3.73 -11.62 0.93
N SER A 112 -3.95 -12.50 -0.04
CA SER A 112 -3.39 -13.85 -0.08
C SER A 112 -3.12 -14.26 -1.52
N GLY A 113 -1.86 -14.57 -1.81
CA GLY A 113 -1.35 -14.84 -3.15
C GLY A 113 -1.70 -13.71 -4.11
N ASN A 114 -2.52 -14.03 -5.10
CA ASN A 114 -2.94 -13.10 -6.16
C ASN A 114 -4.28 -12.41 -5.88
N THR A 115 -4.86 -12.59 -4.69
CA THR A 115 -6.18 -12.08 -4.36
C THR A 115 -6.09 -11.03 -3.26
N ILE A 116 -6.66 -9.86 -3.55
CA ILE A 116 -6.80 -8.75 -2.60
C ILE A 116 -8.29 -8.57 -2.33
N VAL A 117 -8.65 -8.38 -1.07
CA VAL A 117 -10.02 -8.10 -0.62
C VAL A 117 -10.02 -6.77 0.11
N LEU A 118 -10.92 -5.87 -0.29
CA LEU A 118 -11.10 -4.55 0.33
C LEU A 118 -12.54 -4.41 0.84
N GLY A 119 -12.71 -3.82 2.01
CA GLY A 119 -14.02 -3.46 2.56
C GLY A 119 -14.36 -2.00 2.28
N ALA A 120 -15.63 -1.73 1.98
CA ALA A 120 -16.24 -0.41 1.86
C ALA A 120 -17.52 -0.41 2.73
N PRO A 121 -17.40 -0.19 4.05
CA PRO A 121 -18.50 -0.36 4.99
C PRO A 121 -19.64 0.66 4.79
N LEU A 122 -19.41 1.75 4.07
CA LEU A 122 -20.39 2.81 3.80
C LEU A 122 -20.98 2.69 2.38
N ASN A 123 -20.69 1.60 1.67
CA ASN A 123 -21.29 1.39 0.36
C ASN A 123 -22.78 1.07 0.47
N ASP A 124 -23.58 1.83 -0.26
CA ASP A 124 -25.01 1.60 -0.40
C ASP A 124 -25.28 0.50 -1.42
N HIS A 125 -26.17 -0.44 -1.08
CA HIS A 125 -26.72 -1.40 -2.04
C HIS A 125 -28.18 -1.77 -1.70
N SER A 126 -28.71 -2.81 -2.35
CA SER A 126 -30.09 -3.27 -2.12
C SER A 126 -30.44 -3.65 -0.66
N GLY A 127 -29.45 -3.76 0.22
CA GLY A 127 -29.61 -4.07 1.64
C GLY A 127 -29.89 -2.83 2.52
N GLY A 128 -29.77 -1.61 1.97
CA GLY A 128 -30.03 -0.37 2.68
C GLY A 128 -28.88 0.64 2.55
N THR A 129 -29.02 1.75 3.26
CA THR A 129 -27.95 2.75 3.41
C THR A 129 -26.84 2.20 4.27
N ASP A 130 -25.59 2.44 3.90
CA ASP A 130 -24.37 1.95 4.56
C ASP A 130 -24.39 0.43 4.84
N SER A 131 -25.03 -0.35 3.96
CA SER A 131 -25.13 -1.80 4.13
C SER A 131 -23.79 -2.52 3.90
N GLY A 132 -22.84 -1.82 3.28
CA GLY A 132 -21.46 -2.25 3.13
C GLY A 132 -21.23 -3.14 1.92
N GLY A 133 -20.03 -3.03 1.33
CA GLY A 133 -19.58 -3.84 0.22
C GLY A 133 -18.19 -4.43 0.49
N VAL A 134 -17.93 -5.60 -0.09
CA VAL A 134 -16.61 -6.22 -0.10
C VAL A 134 -16.19 -6.46 -1.55
N TYR A 135 -15.01 -5.98 -1.91
CA TYR A 135 -14.50 -5.92 -3.27
C TYR A 135 -13.28 -6.81 -3.39
N VAL A 136 -13.30 -7.74 -4.36
CA VAL A 136 -12.24 -8.72 -4.58
C VAL A 136 -11.53 -8.40 -5.89
N TYR A 137 -10.21 -8.29 -5.82
CA TYR A 137 -9.33 -8.02 -6.94
C TYR A 137 -8.40 -9.22 -7.13
N VAL A 138 -8.33 -9.74 -8.35
CA VAL A 138 -7.47 -10.87 -8.69
C VAL A 138 -6.42 -10.44 -9.70
N LYS A 139 -5.14 -10.63 -9.37
CA LYS A 139 -4.01 -10.30 -10.24
C LYS A 139 -4.17 -11.00 -11.59
N PRO A 140 -4.29 -10.27 -12.71
CA PRO A 140 -4.31 -10.87 -14.04
C PRO A 140 -3.02 -11.62 -14.36
N ALA A 141 -3.07 -12.54 -15.33
CA ALA A 141 -1.87 -13.28 -15.78
C ALA A 141 -0.74 -12.37 -16.29
N GLY A 142 -1.08 -11.18 -16.81
CA GLY A 142 -0.13 -10.15 -17.24
C GLY A 142 0.42 -9.27 -16.12
N GLY A 143 0.05 -9.53 -14.87
CA GLY A 143 0.35 -8.66 -13.72
C GLY A 143 -0.75 -7.63 -13.45
N TRP A 144 -0.56 -6.87 -12.38
CA TRP A 144 -1.48 -5.78 -12.05
C TRP A 144 -1.39 -4.66 -13.09
N PRO A 145 -2.51 -4.16 -13.62
CA PRO A 145 -2.51 -2.94 -14.43
C PRO A 145 -2.36 -1.71 -13.53
N ALA A 146 -1.98 -0.56 -14.09
CA ALA A 146 -1.77 0.67 -13.33
C ALA A 146 -3.02 1.13 -12.55
N ALA A 147 -4.22 0.82 -13.04
CA ALA A 147 -5.48 1.01 -12.34
C ALA A 147 -6.41 -0.18 -12.60
N MET A 148 -7.18 -0.58 -11.60
CA MET A 148 -8.07 -1.73 -11.67
C MET A 148 -9.33 -1.52 -10.83
N THR A 149 -10.48 -1.93 -11.38
CA THR A 149 -11.72 -2.14 -10.62
C THR A 149 -11.86 -3.60 -10.21
N GLU A 150 -12.73 -3.88 -9.25
CA GLU A 150 -12.95 -5.21 -8.69
C GLU A 150 -13.24 -6.27 -9.77
N THR A 151 -12.77 -7.49 -9.52
CA THR A 151 -13.12 -8.68 -10.30
C THR A 151 -14.46 -9.25 -9.83
N VAL A 152 -14.74 -9.16 -8.53
CA VAL A 152 -15.98 -9.63 -7.90
C VAL A 152 -16.38 -8.65 -6.80
N LYS A 153 -17.67 -8.35 -6.71
CA LYS A 153 -18.29 -7.67 -5.56
C LYS A 153 -19.09 -8.68 -4.73
N LEU A 154 -18.94 -8.61 -3.41
CA LEU A 154 -19.72 -9.38 -2.43
C LEU A 154 -20.55 -8.41 -1.60
N THR A 155 -21.83 -8.71 -1.42
CA THR A 155 -22.80 -7.92 -0.64
C THR A 155 -23.64 -8.84 0.24
N ALA A 156 -24.22 -8.28 1.31
CA ALA A 156 -25.17 -9.02 2.12
C ALA A 156 -26.48 -9.27 1.34
N PRO A 157 -27.11 -10.44 1.49
CA PRO A 157 -28.47 -10.64 0.97
C PRO A 157 -29.44 -9.73 1.73
N GLY A 158 -30.37 -9.12 0.99
CA GLY A 158 -31.48 -8.31 1.54
C GLY A 158 -32.67 -9.15 1.99
#